data_AF-A0A941CXF7-F1
#
_entry.id   AF-A0A941CXF7-F1
#
_cell.length_a   1.000
_cell.length_b   1.000
_cell.length_c   1.000
_cell.angle_alpha   90.00
_cell.angle_beta   90.00
_cell.angle_gamma   90.00
#
_symmetry.space_group_name_H-M   'P 1'
#
loop_
_entity.id
_entity.type
_entity.pdbx_description
1 polymer ?
#
loop_
_entity_poly.entity_id
_entity_poly.type
_entity_poly.pdbx_seq_one_letter_code
_entity_poly.pdbx_strand_id
1 'polypeptide(L)'
;MAIPLSARPGLPKDDPESTWIVGVEVDLATALALARASTKAMLELSPLAHREIAAALAHEIDVLEIQRDPLSLAAAQALKQYLPEAA
;
A
#
# COMPACT_ATOMS: atom_id res chain seq x y z
N MET A 1 31.80 47.52 6.25
CA MET A 1 30.72 47.36 7.25
C MET A 1 29.93 46.13 6.83
N ALA A 2 30.14 45.00 7.51
CA ALA A 2 29.59 43.70 7.12
C ALA A 2 28.17 43.55 7.71
N ILE A 3 27.20 43.27 6.85
CA ILE A 3 25.82 42.97 7.27
C ILE A 3 25.84 41.55 7.87
N PRO A 4 25.34 41.32 9.11
CA PRO A 4 25.29 39.98 9.66
C PRO A 4 24.27 39.17 8.87
N LEU A 5 24.64 37.94 8.52
CA LEU A 5 23.74 36.96 7.91
C LEU A 5 22.67 36.62 8.95
N SER A 6 21.53 37.32 8.91
CA SER A 6 20.36 36.95 9.70
C SER A 6 20.02 35.49 9.42
N ALA A 7 20.14 34.67 10.46
CA ALA A 7 19.66 33.30 10.47
C ALA A 7 18.21 33.29 9.96
N ARG A 8 18.00 32.72 8.78
CA ARG A 8 16.67 32.45 8.25
C ARG A 8 15.96 31.52 9.25
N PRO A 9 14.87 31.95 9.90
CA PRO A 9 14.06 31.04 10.70
C PRO A 9 13.26 30.17 9.72
N GLY A 10 13.37 28.84 9.83
CA GLY A 10 12.39 27.94 9.21
C GLY A 10 12.90 27.00 8.12
N LEU A 11 14.17 26.60 8.09
CA LEU A 11 14.48 25.29 7.51
C LEU A 11 14.04 24.23 8.53
N PRO A 12 13.11 23.32 8.18
CA PRO A 12 12.88 22.14 8.99
C PRO A 12 14.24 21.50 9.22
N LYS A 13 14.60 21.23 10.47
CA LYS A 13 15.74 20.37 10.74
C LYS A 13 15.45 19.08 9.98
N ASP A 14 16.37 18.65 9.11
CA ASP A 14 16.34 17.32 8.51
C ASP A 14 16.36 16.33 9.67
N ASP A 15 15.19 15.98 10.16
CA ASP A 15 15.02 15.03 11.23
C ASP A 15 15.17 13.64 10.58
N PRO A 16 16.25 12.91 10.89
CA PRO A 16 16.50 11.61 10.29
C PRO A 16 15.34 10.64 10.55
N GLU A 17 14.60 10.81 11.64
CA GLU A 17 13.40 10.04 11.94
C GLU A 17 12.26 10.36 10.94
N SER A 18 12.06 11.64 10.61
CA SER A 18 11.07 12.07 9.61
C SER A 18 11.43 11.58 8.20
N THR A 19 12.70 11.63 7.82
CA THR A 19 13.16 11.15 6.52
C THR A 19 12.99 9.64 6.39
N TRP A 20 13.25 8.89 7.46
CA TRP A 20 13.06 7.44 7.50
C TRP A 20 11.57 7.06 7.38
N ILE A 21 10.68 7.73 8.12
CA ILE A 21 9.22 7.50 8.02
C ILE A 21 8.74 7.73 6.59
N VAL A 22 9.13 8.85 5.98
CA VAL A 22 8.77 9.15 4.58
C VAL A 22 9.30 8.08 3.62
N GLY A 23 10.54 7.60 3.83
CA GLY A 23 11.10 6.50 3.04
C GLY A 23 10.26 5.22 3.13
N VAL A 24 9.87 4.82 4.34
CA VAL A 24 9.03 3.64 4.57
C VAL A 24 7.65 3.81 3.93
N GLU A 25 7.03 4.99 4.04
CA GLU A 25 5.73 5.27 3.42
C GLU A 25 5.80 5.22 1.89
N VAL A 26 6.86 5.79 1.30
CA VAL A 26 7.09 5.74 -0.16
C VAL A 26 7.31 4.30 -0.63
N ASP A 27 8.10 3.52 0.09
CA ASP A 27 8.34 2.10 -0.25
C ASP A 27 7.05 1.29 -0.15
N LEU A 28 6.24 1.49 0.89
CA LEU A 28 4.94 0.84 1.06
C LEU A 28 3.98 1.20 -0.09
N ALA A 29 3.89 2.49 -0.44
CA ALA A 29 3.06 2.97 -1.54
C ALA A 29 3.52 2.41 -2.89
N THR A 30 4.84 2.33 -3.10
CA THR A 30 5.45 1.78 -4.31
C THR A 30 5.19 0.29 -4.45
N ALA A 31 5.37 -0.48 -3.35
CA ALA A 31 5.07 -1.91 -3.32
C ALA A 31 3.59 -2.18 -3.63
N LEU A 32 2.68 -1.38 -3.06
CA LEU A 32 1.25 -1.48 -3.32
C LEU A 32 0.91 -1.18 -4.80
N ALA A 33 1.52 -0.14 -5.38
CA ALA A 33 1.31 0.20 -6.78
C ALA A 33 1.79 -0.90 -7.72
N LEU A 34 2.98 -1.47 -7.46
CA LEU A 34 3.54 -2.57 -8.25
C LEU A 34 2.68 -3.83 -8.13
N ALA A 35 2.23 -4.18 -6.93
CA ALA A 35 1.34 -5.32 -6.70
C ALA A 35 0.04 -5.17 -7.52
N ARG A 36 -0.61 -4.00 -7.45
CA ARG A 36 -1.83 -3.72 -8.25
C ARG A 36 -1.59 -3.82 -9.76
N ALA A 37 -0.49 -3.25 -10.25
CA ALA A 37 -0.13 -3.32 -11.66
C ALA A 37 0.11 -4.76 -12.12
N SER A 38 0.81 -5.55 -11.30
CA SER A 38 1.12 -6.96 -11.57
C SER A 38 -0.13 -7.82 -11.58
N THR A 39 -1.00 -7.66 -10.58
CA THR A 39 -2.29 -8.34 -10.53
C THR A 39 -3.13 -7.98 -11.76
N LYS A 40 -3.27 -6.69 -12.09
CA LYS A 40 -4.03 -6.27 -13.28
C LYS A 40 -3.49 -6.90 -14.57
N ALA A 41 -2.17 -6.87 -14.77
CA ALA A 41 -1.54 -7.51 -15.92
C ALA A 41 -1.83 -9.02 -15.97
N MET A 42 -1.75 -9.72 -14.84
CA MET A 42 -2.08 -11.15 -14.77
C MET A 42 -3.55 -11.44 -15.07
N LEU A 43 -4.47 -10.59 -14.60
CA LEU A 43 -5.90 -10.70 -14.87
C LEU A 43 -6.22 -10.48 -16.36
N GLU A 44 -5.50 -9.57 -17.03
CA GLU A 44 -5.68 -9.29 -18.47
C GLU A 44 -5.07 -10.39 -19.37
N LEU A 45 -4.09 -11.16 -18.88
CA LEU A 45 -3.39 -12.18 -19.64
C LEU A 45 -4.17 -13.50 -19.80
N SER A 46 -4.98 -13.90 -18.81
CA SER A 46 -5.72 -15.18 -18.88
C SER A 46 -6.93 -15.22 -17.94
N PRO A 47 -8.11 -15.66 -18.44
CA PRO A 47 -9.29 -15.92 -17.59
C PRO A 47 -9.05 -16.99 -16.51
N LEU A 48 -8.14 -17.94 -16.76
CA LEU A 48 -7.76 -18.94 -15.76
C LEU A 48 -6.96 -18.30 -14.62
N ALA A 49 -5.99 -17.44 -14.96
CA ALA A 49 -5.22 -16.70 -13.96
C ALA A 49 -6.15 -15.80 -13.11
N HIS A 50 -7.18 -15.22 -13.74
CA HIS A 50 -8.20 -14.47 -13.02
C HIS A 50 -8.94 -15.29 -11.97
N ARG A 51 -9.37 -16.50 -12.33
CA ARG A 51 -10.07 -17.39 -11.39
C ARG A 51 -9.18 -17.80 -10.21
N GLU A 52 -7.94 -18.19 -10.47
CA GLU A 52 -7.00 -18.62 -9.42
C GLU A 52 -6.61 -17.47 -8.49
N ILE A 53 -6.38 -16.27 -9.04
CA ILE A 53 -6.08 -15.07 -8.25
C ILE A 53 -7.28 -14.69 -7.39
N ALA A 54 -8.51 -14.70 -7.95
CA ALA A 54 -9.72 -14.42 -7.18
C ALA A 54 -9.94 -15.43 -6.05
N ALA A 55 -9.67 -16.72 -6.28
CA ALA A 55 -9.76 -17.76 -5.26
C ALA A 55 -8.73 -17.57 -4.14
N ALA A 56 -7.47 -17.23 -4.50
CA ALA A 56 -6.42 -16.94 -3.52
C ALA A 56 -6.75 -15.68 -2.69
N LEU A 57 -7.29 -14.64 -3.33
CA LEU A 57 -7.77 -13.42 -2.65
C LEU A 57 -8.90 -13.71 -1.67
N ALA A 58 -9.87 -14.55 -2.06
CA ALA A 58 -10.97 -14.94 -1.18
C ALA A 58 -10.45 -15.69 0.06
N HIS A 59 -9.51 -16.61 -0.12
CA HIS A 59 -8.88 -17.33 0.98
C HIS A 59 -8.14 -16.39 1.94
N GLU A 60 -7.38 -15.43 1.41
CA GLU A 60 -6.65 -14.46 2.24
C GLU A 60 -7.61 -13.56 3.04
N ILE A 61 -8.74 -13.16 2.45
CA ILE A 61 -9.79 -12.43 3.16
C ILE A 61 -10.32 -13.25 4.33
N ASP A 62 -10.61 -14.53 4.14
CA ASP A 62 -11.08 -15.41 5.22
C ASP A 62 -10.04 -15.49 6.36
N VAL A 63 -8.76 -15.61 6.02
CA VAL A 63 -7.65 -15.63 6.99
C VAL A 63 -7.59 -14.32 7.78
N LEU A 64 -7.70 -13.18 7.11
CA LEU A 64 -7.70 -11.85 7.75
C LEU A 64 -8.94 -11.63 8.64
N GLU A 65 -10.11 -12.13 8.23
CA GLU A 65 -11.33 -12.04 9.03
C GLU A 65 -11.29 -12.91 10.29
N ILE A 66 -10.58 -14.05 10.25
CA ILE A 66 -10.36 -14.91 11.42
C ILE A 66 -9.46 -14.23 12.46
N GLN A 67 -8.47 -13.45 12.03
CA GLN A 67 -7.54 -12.76 12.94
C GLN A 67 -8.23 -11.70 13.82
N ARG A 68 -9.31 -11.09 13.33
CA ARG A 68 -10.20 -10.15 14.07
C ARG A 68 -9.51 -8.91 14.67
N ASP A 69 -8.26 -8.62 14.33
CA ASP A 69 -7.63 -7.36 14.72
C ASP A 69 -8.06 -6.20 13.80
N PRO A 70 -8.00 -4.95 14.26
CA PRO A 70 -8.51 -3.81 13.50
C PRO A 70 -7.83 -3.61 12.14
N LEU A 71 -6.54 -3.95 12.02
CA LEU A 71 -5.79 -3.77 10.78
C LEU A 71 -6.13 -4.87 9.78
N SER A 72 -6.21 -6.13 10.22
CA SER A 72 -6.61 -7.25 9.37
C SER A 72 -8.03 -7.10 8.84
N LEU A 73 -8.97 -6.61 9.66
CA LEU A 73 -10.34 -6.34 9.20
C LEU A 73 -10.39 -5.20 8.17
N ALA A 74 -9.60 -4.14 8.36
CA ALA A 74 -9.50 -3.05 7.38
C ALA A 74 -8.87 -3.55 6.06
N ALA A 75 -7.85 -4.39 6.14
CA ALA A 75 -7.22 -5.02 4.98
C ALA A 75 -8.20 -5.95 4.24
N ALA A 76 -8.94 -6.80 4.96
CA ALA A 76 -9.97 -7.67 4.39
C ALA A 76 -11.04 -6.86 3.64
N GLN A 77 -11.52 -5.78 4.24
CA GLN A 77 -12.50 -4.89 3.60
C GLN A 77 -11.95 -4.21 2.35
N ALA A 78 -10.68 -3.80 2.37
CA ALA A 78 -10.00 -3.22 1.22
C ALA A 78 -9.75 -4.25 0.10
N LEU A 79 -9.57 -5.53 0.42
CA LEU A 79 -9.35 -6.58 -0.57
C LEU A 79 -10.64 -7.01 -1.27
N LYS A 80 -11.80 -6.95 -0.60
CA LYS A 80 -13.11 -7.28 -1.17
C LYS A 80 -13.45 -6.51 -2.46
N GLN A 81 -12.93 -5.29 -2.63
CA GLN A 81 -13.18 -4.49 -3.85
C GLN A 81 -12.55 -5.09 -5.12
N TYR A 82 -11.60 -6.02 -4.97
CA TYR A 82 -10.91 -6.68 -6.08
C TYR A 82 -11.49 -8.06 -6.41
N LEU A 83 -12.41 -8.57 -5.59
CA LEU A 83 -13.16 -9.77 -5.93
C LEU A 83 -14.20 -9.39 -7.00
N PRO A 84 -14.28 -10.13 -8.12
CA PRO A 84 -15.35 -9.92 -9.09
C PRO A 84 -16.71 -10.17 -8.40
N GLU A 85 -17.71 -9.33 -8.69
CA GLU A 85 -19.10 -9.70 -8.40
C GLU A 85 -19.36 -11.02 -9.10
N ALA A 86 -19.81 -12.03 -8.34
CA ALA A 86 -20.18 -13.32 -8.90
C ALA A 86 -21.30 -13.10 -9.93
N ALA A 87 -20.96 -13.22 -11.21
CA ALA A 87 -21.89 -13.20 -12.34
C ALA A 87 -22.81 -14.42 -12.32
#